data_AF-A0A6V8QZW3-F1
#
_entry.id   AF-A0A6V8QZW3-F1
#
_cell.length_a   1.000
_cell.length_b   1.000
_cell.length_c   1.000
_cell.angle_alpha   90.00
_cell.angle_beta   90.00
_cell.angle_gamma   90.00
#
_symmetry.space_group_name_H-M   'P 1'
#
loop_
_entity.id
_entity.type
_entity.pdbx_description
1 polymer ?
#
loop_
_entity_poly.entity_id
_entity_poly.type
_entity_poly.pdbx_seq_one_letter_code
_entity_poly.pdbx_strand_id
1 'polypeptide(L)'
;MMLSRIAAPAQARAFSTSLAVRFNASRPRFNERINPLVGNFVPPTPAPKPAAAPKAQPETTTKTAEPSAEFTPPPPPPPPAAESESPSSSETSKSKFPYNAAESSTSSFNFDIAEIVAARSAAYGQSLNVGDPLQRPKIRTEAVTGRTVFIQDRLSPTSAPTPAVAIRVLERMCRDQKVRNKYHSQKFHERKGLKKKRLRSQRWRARFKTGFKAAVSKVMELKKQGW
;
A
#
# COMPACT_ATOMS: atom_id res chain seq x y z
N MET A 1 29.00 5.98 76.94
CA MET A 1 29.19 6.09 75.48
C MET A 1 28.13 7.03 74.92
N MET A 2 28.47 8.30 74.67
CA MET A 2 27.62 9.24 73.94
C MET A 2 28.53 10.21 73.19
N LEU A 3 28.54 10.12 71.86
CA LEU A 3 29.14 11.10 70.97
C LEU A 3 28.18 11.31 69.79
N SER A 4 27.44 12.40 69.89
CA SER A 4 26.67 13.02 68.81
C SER A 4 27.60 13.63 67.78
N ARG A 5 27.42 13.31 66.49
CA ARG A 5 27.93 14.13 65.38
C ARG A 5 26.83 14.38 64.34
N ILE A 6 26.68 15.67 64.07
CA ILE A 6 25.74 16.36 63.21
C ILE A 6 26.04 16.03 61.75
N ALA A 7 25.03 15.59 60.99
CA ALA A 7 25.11 15.41 59.55
C ALA A 7 24.67 16.71 58.85
N ALA A 8 25.57 17.33 58.09
CA ALA A 8 25.27 18.43 57.18
C ALA A 8 24.70 17.89 55.85
N PRO A 9 23.72 18.55 55.21
CA PRO A 9 23.18 18.11 53.93
C PRO A 9 24.13 18.47 52.77
N ALA A 10 24.47 17.46 51.96
CA ALA A 10 25.22 17.63 50.72
C ALA A 10 24.42 18.46 49.72
N GLN A 11 25.01 19.59 49.30
CA GLN A 11 24.46 20.47 48.28
C GLN A 11 24.40 19.75 46.92
N ALA A 12 23.20 19.59 46.38
CA ALA A 12 22.96 19.10 45.03
C ALA A 12 23.48 20.13 44.01
N ARG A 13 24.51 19.78 43.25
CA ARG A 13 24.96 20.55 42.08
C ARG A 13 24.04 20.25 40.91
N ALA A 14 23.18 21.21 40.56
CA ALA A 14 22.43 21.23 39.32
C ALA A 14 23.38 21.56 38.15
N PHE A 15 23.62 20.61 37.25
CA PHE A 15 24.29 20.88 35.98
C PHE A 15 23.30 21.55 35.02
N SER A 16 23.23 22.88 35.10
CA SER A 16 22.60 23.72 34.09
C SER A 16 23.61 24.00 32.98
N THR A 17 23.40 23.43 31.80
CA THR A 17 24.12 23.81 30.58
C THR A 17 23.16 24.45 29.59
N SER A 18 22.61 25.62 29.95
CA SER A 18 21.98 26.51 28.98
C SER A 18 23.07 27.20 28.16
N LEU A 19 23.46 26.58 27.04
CA LEU A 19 24.36 27.17 26.06
C LEU A 19 23.58 28.24 25.29
N ALA A 20 23.81 29.51 25.61
CA ALA A 20 23.20 30.64 24.93
C ALA A 20 23.71 30.72 23.47
N VAL A 21 22.86 30.33 22.52
CA VAL A 21 23.14 30.50 21.08
C VAL A 21 22.99 31.99 20.76
N ARG A 22 24.12 32.70 20.70
CA ARG A 22 24.17 34.05 20.13
C ARG A 22 24.04 33.93 18.61
N PHE A 23 22.90 34.33 18.06
CA PHE A 23 22.73 34.51 16.62
C PHE A 23 23.44 35.78 16.17
N ASN A 24 24.75 35.70 15.94
CA ASN A 24 25.44 36.74 15.20
C ASN A 24 25.20 36.50 13.70
N ALA A 25 24.42 37.38 13.07
CA ALA A 25 24.07 37.32 11.66
C ALA A 25 25.23 37.82 10.78
N SER A 26 26.34 37.08 10.71
CA SER A 26 27.28 37.23 9.61
C SER A 26 26.85 36.28 8.48
N ARG A 27 26.37 36.86 7.39
CA ARG A 27 26.01 36.12 6.17
C ARG A 27 27.25 35.33 5.72
N PRO A 28 27.19 33.99 5.59
CA PRO A 28 28.30 33.26 4.99
C PRO A 28 28.40 33.72 3.53
N ARG A 29 29.54 34.32 3.17
CA ARG A 29 29.86 34.54 1.75
C ARG A 29 29.84 33.17 1.08
N PHE A 30 29.23 33.13 -0.10
CA PHE A 30 29.06 31.93 -0.90
C PHE A 30 30.44 31.52 -1.44
N ASN A 31 31.29 30.94 -0.60
CA ASN A 31 32.50 30.29 -1.07
C ASN A 31 32.07 29.01 -1.78
N GLU A 32 32.44 28.97 -3.06
CA GLU A 32 32.24 27.88 -3.99
C GLU A 32 32.55 26.55 -3.30
N ARG A 33 31.60 25.60 -3.37
CA ARG A 33 31.84 24.24 -2.91
C ARG A 33 32.80 23.58 -3.89
N ILE A 34 34.09 23.79 -3.67
CA ILE A 34 35.15 23.12 -4.40
C ILE A 34 35.15 21.67 -3.91
N ASN A 35 34.76 20.76 -4.80
CA ASN A 35 34.87 19.32 -4.56
C ASN A 35 36.35 18.95 -4.81
N PRO A 36 37.13 18.54 -3.80
CA PRO A 36 38.57 18.30 -3.96
C PRO A 36 38.90 17.09 -4.86
N LEU A 37 37.89 16.32 -5.27
CA LEU A 37 38.03 15.17 -6.16
C LEU A 37 37.78 15.51 -7.64
N VAL A 38 37.34 16.73 -7.95
CA VAL A 38 37.14 17.21 -9.32
C VAL A 38 38.02 18.42 -9.48
N GLY A 39 39.16 18.25 -10.15
CA GLY A 39 40.10 19.33 -10.45
C GLY A 39 39.39 20.53 -11.08
N ASN A 40 39.93 21.72 -10.83
CA ASN A 40 39.40 23.05 -11.14
C ASN A 40 38.81 23.19 -12.56
N PHE A 41 37.58 22.73 -12.77
CA PHE A 41 36.87 22.95 -14.01
C PHE A 41 36.24 24.35 -13.99
N VAL A 42 36.93 25.30 -14.62
CA VAL A 42 36.40 26.62 -14.92
C VAL A 42 35.68 26.51 -16.28
N PRO A 43 34.34 26.60 -16.34
CA PRO A 43 33.64 26.65 -17.62
C PRO A 43 34.01 27.95 -18.36
N PRO A 44 34.25 27.92 -19.68
CA PRO A 44 34.54 29.12 -20.44
C PRO A 44 33.37 30.10 -20.37
N THR A 45 33.64 31.36 -20.03
CA THR A 45 32.68 32.45 -20.05
C THR A 45 32.10 32.61 -21.46
N PRO A 46 30.77 32.59 -21.64
CA PRO A 46 30.17 32.84 -22.95
C PRO A 46 30.45 34.29 -23.37
N ALA A 47 30.98 34.46 -24.57
CA ALA A 47 31.29 35.76 -25.17
C ALA A 47 30.03 36.65 -25.25
N PRO A 48 30.14 37.97 -25.07
CA PRO A 48 29.02 38.90 -25.20
C PRO A 48 28.55 38.95 -26.66
N LYS A 49 27.29 38.60 -26.89
CA LYS A 49 26.61 38.81 -28.18
C LYS A 49 26.44 40.32 -28.42
N PRO A 50 26.87 40.88 -29.55
CA PRO A 50 26.55 42.26 -29.91
C PRO A 50 25.05 42.41 -30.25
N ALA A 51 24.48 43.54 -29.84
CA ALA A 51 23.09 43.92 -30.01
C ALA A 51 22.89 44.85 -31.23
N ALA A 52 21.90 44.55 -32.08
CA ALA A 52 21.03 45.45 -32.89
C ALA A 52 20.38 44.62 -34.03
N ALA A 53 19.10 44.24 -33.96
CA ALA A 53 17.88 44.94 -34.45
C ALA A 53 17.58 44.70 -35.96
N PRO A 54 16.33 44.89 -36.46
CA PRO A 54 15.31 43.85 -36.66
C PRO A 54 15.00 43.57 -38.16
N LYS A 55 14.33 42.45 -38.49
CA LYS A 55 13.49 42.33 -39.72
C LYS A 55 12.60 41.07 -39.75
N ALA A 56 11.31 41.35 -39.94
CA ALA A 56 10.26 40.65 -40.69
C ALA A 56 9.77 39.24 -40.27
N GLN A 57 8.47 39.19 -39.94
CA GLN A 57 7.58 38.02 -40.02
C GLN A 57 7.49 37.48 -41.46
N PRO A 58 7.03 36.23 -41.64
CA PRO A 58 5.62 36.08 -42.01
C PRO A 58 4.88 35.02 -41.20
N GLU A 59 3.57 35.24 -41.09
CA GLU A 59 2.56 34.38 -40.49
C GLU A 59 2.42 33.06 -41.26
N THR A 60 2.18 31.96 -40.55
CA THR A 60 1.30 30.88 -41.03
C THR A 60 0.62 30.21 -39.85
N THR A 61 -0.70 30.15 -39.96
CA THR A 61 -1.65 29.44 -39.12
C THR A 61 -1.50 27.93 -39.30
N THR A 62 -1.65 27.15 -38.23
CA THR A 62 -2.34 25.84 -38.23
C THR A 62 -2.54 25.36 -36.79
N LYS A 63 -3.80 25.15 -36.44
CA LYS A 63 -4.25 24.43 -35.24
C LYS A 63 -4.09 22.93 -35.49
N THR A 64 -3.45 22.20 -34.58
CA THR A 64 -3.57 20.73 -34.43
C THR A 64 -3.35 20.40 -32.95
N ALA A 65 -4.40 20.35 -32.12
CA ALA A 65 -5.24 19.18 -31.84
C ALA A 65 -4.47 18.03 -31.15
N GLU A 66 -4.61 17.98 -29.82
CA GLU A 66 -4.29 16.82 -28.97
C GLU A 66 -5.31 15.69 -29.24
N PRO A 67 -4.90 14.42 -29.39
CA PRO A 67 -5.82 13.31 -29.21
C PRO A 67 -5.66 12.73 -27.80
N SER A 68 -6.55 13.17 -26.91
CA SER A 68 -6.90 12.42 -25.71
C SER A 68 -7.79 11.25 -26.14
N ALA A 69 -7.21 10.06 -26.29
CA ALA A 69 -7.98 8.84 -26.52
C ALA A 69 -8.60 8.38 -25.20
N GLU A 70 -9.85 8.78 -25.00
CA GLU A 70 -10.73 8.28 -23.94
C GLU A 70 -11.17 6.85 -24.32
N PHE A 71 -10.61 5.87 -23.62
CA PHE A 71 -10.93 4.45 -23.81
C PHE A 71 -12.25 4.15 -23.10
N THR A 72 -13.38 4.21 -23.81
CA THR A 72 -14.66 3.70 -23.30
C THR A 72 -14.78 2.21 -23.65
N PRO A 73 -15.06 1.32 -22.68
CA PRO A 73 -15.29 -0.08 -22.98
C PRO A 73 -16.62 -0.24 -23.75
N PRO A 74 -16.72 -1.22 -24.67
CA PRO A 74 -17.96 -1.48 -25.39
C PRO A 74 -19.08 -1.95 -24.44
N PRO A 75 -20.35 -1.65 -24.75
CA PRO A 75 -21.47 -2.12 -23.95
C PRO A 75 -21.58 -3.65 -24.01
N PRO A 76 -22.09 -4.29 -22.93
CA PRO A 76 -22.35 -5.74 -22.92
C PRO A 76 -23.42 -6.11 -23.97
N PRO A 77 -23.36 -7.34 -24.52
CA PRO A 77 -24.36 -7.82 -25.47
C PRO A 77 -25.75 -7.90 -24.81
N PRO A 78 -26.84 -7.62 -25.56
CA PRO A 78 -28.19 -7.80 -25.06
C PRO A 78 -28.47 -9.28 -24.74
N PRO A 79 -29.31 -9.58 -23.72
CA PRO A 79 -29.74 -10.95 -23.45
C PRO A 79 -30.50 -11.52 -24.66
N PRO A 80 -30.37 -12.83 -24.97
CA PRO A 80 -31.13 -13.45 -26.04
C PRO A 80 -32.63 -13.27 -25.77
N ALA A 81 -33.37 -12.87 -26.80
CA ALA A 81 -34.81 -12.74 -26.78
C ALA A 81 -35.42 -14.07 -26.31
N ALA A 82 -35.98 -14.06 -25.10
CA ALA A 82 -36.84 -15.13 -24.65
C ALA A 82 -38.15 -15.01 -25.45
N GLU A 83 -38.23 -15.80 -26.51
CA GLU A 83 -39.49 -16.13 -27.16
C GLU A 83 -40.45 -16.63 -26.07
N SER A 84 -41.55 -15.90 -25.93
CA SER A 84 -42.62 -16.24 -25.01
C SER A 84 -43.36 -17.43 -25.59
N GLU A 85 -42.89 -18.64 -25.28
CA GLU A 85 -43.66 -19.85 -25.55
C GLU A 85 -44.96 -19.80 -24.74
N SER A 86 -46.06 -19.92 -25.47
CA SER A 86 -47.42 -19.97 -24.94
C SER A 86 -47.60 -21.23 -24.07
N PRO A 87 -48.41 -21.21 -22.99
CA PRO A 87 -48.75 -22.43 -22.28
C PRO A 87 -49.67 -23.28 -23.16
N SER A 88 -49.08 -24.29 -23.80
CA SER A 88 -49.83 -25.40 -24.40
C SER A 88 -50.64 -26.09 -23.30
N SER A 89 -51.96 -26.07 -23.48
CA SER A 89 -52.94 -26.85 -22.74
C SER A 89 -52.54 -28.32 -22.70
N SER A 90 -52.37 -28.87 -21.50
CA SER A 90 -52.15 -30.29 -21.27
C SER A 90 -53.40 -31.09 -21.63
N GLU A 91 -53.50 -31.48 -22.90
CA GLU A 91 -54.41 -32.55 -23.31
C GLU A 91 -53.92 -33.89 -22.73
N THR A 92 -54.81 -34.54 -21.99
CA THR A 92 -54.59 -35.83 -21.36
C THR A 92 -54.55 -36.93 -22.43
N SER A 93 -53.37 -37.17 -23.00
CA SER A 93 -53.14 -38.33 -23.86
C SER A 93 -53.07 -39.59 -22.99
N LYS A 94 -54.15 -40.40 -23.04
CA LYS A 94 -54.18 -41.72 -22.42
C LYS A 94 -53.14 -42.61 -23.11
N SER A 95 -52.05 -42.91 -22.42
CA SER A 95 -50.98 -43.79 -22.90
C SER A 95 -51.51 -45.21 -23.14
N LYS A 96 -51.26 -45.77 -24.33
CA LYS A 96 -51.68 -47.10 -24.80
C LYS A 96 -50.80 -48.26 -24.27
N PHE A 97 -50.08 -48.06 -23.17
CA PHE A 97 -49.16 -49.06 -22.61
C PHE A 97 -49.51 -49.36 -21.15
N PRO A 98 -49.55 -50.64 -20.74
CA PRO A 98 -49.97 -51.05 -19.39
C PRO A 98 -48.94 -50.74 -18.28
N TYR A 99 -47.85 -50.05 -18.61
CA TYR A 99 -46.82 -49.65 -17.64
C TYR A 99 -46.42 -48.19 -17.89
N ASN A 100 -47.12 -47.27 -17.23
CA ASN A 100 -46.72 -45.87 -17.16
C ASN A 100 -46.08 -45.62 -15.79
N ALA A 101 -44.78 -45.30 -15.77
CA ALA A 101 -44.01 -45.08 -14.55
C ALA A 101 -44.52 -43.89 -13.71
N ALA A 102 -45.43 -43.06 -14.26
CA ALA A 102 -46.07 -41.96 -13.56
C ALA A 102 -47.16 -42.39 -12.56
N GLU A 103 -47.69 -43.61 -12.67
CA GLU A 103 -48.85 -44.08 -11.88
C GLU A 103 -48.46 -44.93 -10.64
N SER A 104 -47.16 -45.21 -10.45
CA SER A 104 -46.62 -45.84 -9.24
C SER A 104 -46.43 -44.86 -8.06
N SER A 105 -47.09 -43.70 -8.11
CA SER A 105 -46.97 -42.59 -7.14
C SER A 105 -48.03 -42.62 -6.03
N THR A 106 -48.74 -43.74 -5.84
CA THR A 106 -49.68 -43.95 -4.73
C THR A 106 -49.12 -44.80 -3.57
N SER A 107 -47.81 -45.00 -3.51
CA SER A 107 -47.14 -45.73 -2.42
C SER A 107 -45.99 -44.93 -1.80
N SER A 108 -46.36 -44.09 -0.83
CA SER A 108 -45.60 -43.69 0.36
C SER A 108 -44.27 -42.93 0.27
N PHE A 109 -43.60 -42.79 -0.88
CA PHE A 109 -42.39 -41.93 -0.97
C PHE A 109 -42.23 -41.29 -2.35
N ASN A 110 -42.87 -40.13 -2.56
CA ASN A 110 -42.55 -39.26 -3.69
C ASN A 110 -41.17 -38.63 -3.44
N PHE A 111 -40.10 -39.25 -3.93
CA PHE A 111 -38.77 -38.66 -3.88
C PHE A 111 -38.62 -37.64 -5.00
N ASP A 112 -38.90 -36.37 -4.70
CA ASP A 112 -38.58 -35.28 -5.61
C ASP A 112 -37.05 -35.10 -5.64
N ILE A 113 -36.44 -35.42 -6.78
CA ILE A 113 -35.01 -35.29 -6.99
C ILE A 113 -34.59 -33.82 -6.82
N ALA A 114 -35.46 -32.87 -7.20
CA ALA A 114 -35.20 -31.45 -7.00
C ALA A 114 -35.12 -31.09 -5.51
N GLU A 115 -36.00 -31.66 -4.68
CA GLU A 115 -35.99 -31.47 -3.22
C GLU A 115 -34.73 -32.07 -2.58
N ILE A 116 -34.31 -33.27 -2.99
CA ILE A 116 -33.08 -33.91 -2.48
C ILE A 116 -31.84 -33.08 -2.85
N VAL A 117 -31.75 -32.63 -4.10
CA VAL A 117 -30.64 -31.80 -4.56
C VAL A 117 -30.67 -30.44 -3.87
N ALA A 118 -31.84 -29.82 -3.70
CA ALA A 118 -32.00 -28.56 -2.99
C ALA A 118 -31.63 -28.69 -1.51
N ALA A 119 -32.11 -29.72 -0.80
CA ALA A 119 -31.79 -29.98 0.60
C ALA A 119 -30.30 -30.26 0.80
N ARG A 120 -29.68 -31.05 -0.09
CA ARG A 120 -28.25 -31.35 -0.03
C ARG A 120 -27.40 -30.12 -0.37
N SER A 121 -27.84 -29.29 -1.32
CA SER A 121 -27.18 -28.03 -1.67
C SER A 121 -27.32 -27.00 -0.54
N ALA A 122 -28.48 -26.93 0.11
CA ALA A 122 -28.72 -26.06 1.27
C ALA A 122 -27.88 -26.49 2.48
N ALA A 123 -27.82 -27.79 2.79
CA ALA A 123 -26.98 -28.33 3.86
C ALA A 123 -25.48 -28.09 3.58
N TYR A 124 -25.04 -28.27 2.34
CA TYR A 124 -23.67 -27.95 1.93
C TYR A 124 -23.37 -26.46 2.06
N GLY A 125 -24.28 -25.59 1.62
CA GLY A 125 -24.18 -24.13 1.78
C GLY A 125 -24.07 -23.70 3.25
N GLN A 126 -24.84 -24.35 4.14
CA GLN A 126 -24.72 -24.14 5.60
C GLN A 126 -23.37 -24.62 6.14
N SER A 127 -22.86 -25.78 5.68
CA SER A 127 -21.57 -26.33 6.14
C SER A 127 -20.35 -25.45 5.80
N LEU A 128 -20.41 -24.73 4.68
CA LEU A 128 -19.38 -23.77 4.29
C LEU A 128 -19.50 -22.43 5.03
N ASN A 129 -20.41 -22.30 6.00
CA ASN A 129 -20.85 -21.03 6.57
C ASN A 129 -21.23 -19.99 5.49
N VAL A 130 -21.66 -20.46 4.32
CA VAL A 130 -22.27 -19.65 3.25
C VAL A 130 -23.77 -19.53 3.53
N GLY A 131 -24.15 -19.47 4.81
CA GLY A 131 -25.52 -19.19 5.24
C GLY A 131 -25.91 -17.74 5.00
N ASP A 132 -27.15 -17.41 5.37
CA ASP A 132 -27.73 -16.06 5.30
C ASP A 132 -26.74 -15.00 5.81
N PRO A 133 -26.35 -14.00 4.98
CA PRO A 133 -25.40 -12.96 5.39
C PRO A 133 -25.84 -12.18 6.62
N LEU A 134 -27.14 -12.16 6.96
CA LEU A 134 -27.67 -11.51 8.16
C LEU A 134 -27.39 -12.28 9.45
N GLN A 135 -27.19 -13.60 9.36
CA GLN A 135 -26.91 -14.46 10.51
C GLN A 135 -25.41 -14.56 10.82
N ARG A 136 -24.54 -14.02 9.95
CA ARG A 136 -23.08 -14.07 10.17
C ARG A 136 -22.64 -13.05 11.22
N PRO A 137 -21.66 -13.37 12.07
CA PRO A 137 -21.11 -12.40 13.00
C PRO A 137 -20.50 -11.21 12.22
N LYS A 138 -20.87 -9.99 12.60
CA LYS A 138 -20.37 -8.76 11.96
C LYS A 138 -18.87 -8.60 12.23
N ILE A 139 -18.06 -8.84 11.21
CA ILE A 139 -16.62 -8.60 11.27
C ILE A 139 -16.36 -7.09 11.21
N ARG A 140 -15.52 -6.56 12.11
CA ARG A 140 -15.10 -5.15 12.06
C ARG A 140 -14.10 -4.97 10.92
N THR A 141 -14.53 -4.28 9.85
CA THR A 141 -13.69 -3.96 8.69
C THR A 141 -13.10 -2.56 8.81
N GLU A 142 -12.36 -2.32 9.90
CA GLU A 142 -11.71 -1.04 10.15
C GLU A 142 -10.24 -1.09 9.72
N ALA A 143 -9.60 0.08 9.57
CA ALA A 143 -8.16 0.16 9.30
C ALA A 143 -7.29 -0.52 10.38
N VAL A 144 -7.85 -0.73 11.58
CA VAL A 144 -7.22 -1.44 12.70
C VAL A 144 -7.05 -2.93 12.37
N THR A 145 -7.98 -3.54 11.64
CA THR A 145 -8.00 -4.98 11.33
C THR A 145 -6.77 -5.42 10.54
N GLY A 146 -6.22 -4.55 9.68
CA GLY A 146 -4.96 -4.79 8.96
C GLY A 146 -3.69 -4.60 9.80
N ARG A 147 -3.84 -4.26 11.09
CA ARG A 147 -2.73 -4.05 12.05
C ARG A 147 -2.92 -4.84 13.35
N THR A 148 -3.73 -5.89 13.35
CA THR A 148 -3.86 -6.80 14.49
C THR A 148 -2.90 -7.98 14.36
N VAL A 149 -2.38 -8.45 15.50
CA VAL A 149 -1.56 -9.67 15.59
C VAL A 149 -2.24 -10.59 16.60
N PHE A 150 -2.52 -11.82 16.20
CA PHE A 150 -3.17 -12.83 17.05
C PHE A 150 -2.13 -13.56 17.90
N ILE A 151 -2.51 -13.97 19.11
CA ILE A 151 -1.64 -14.79 19.95
C ILE A 151 -1.96 -16.25 19.67
N GLN A 152 -1.04 -16.96 19.03
CA GLN A 152 -1.18 -18.37 18.64
C GLN A 152 0.20 -19.04 18.62
N ASP A 153 0.26 -20.32 18.95
CA ASP A 153 1.51 -21.09 19.08
C ASP A 153 2.40 -21.07 17.84
N ARG A 154 1.82 -20.91 16.65
CA ARG A 154 2.56 -20.83 15.39
C ARG A 154 2.90 -19.38 15.03
N LEU A 155 4.18 -19.15 14.75
CA LEU A 155 4.67 -17.87 14.27
C LEU A 155 4.23 -17.65 12.82
N SER A 156 3.42 -16.62 12.59
CA SER A 156 2.88 -16.19 11.29
C SER A 156 3.10 -14.68 11.14
N PRO A 157 3.07 -14.09 9.92
CA PRO A 157 3.10 -12.64 9.77
C PRO A 157 2.04 -11.89 10.59
N THR A 158 0.93 -12.56 10.89
CA THR A 158 -0.21 -12.02 11.66
C THR A 158 -0.44 -12.74 13.00
N SER A 159 0.43 -13.67 13.40
CA SER A 159 0.28 -14.40 14.68
C SER A 159 1.62 -14.63 15.39
N ALA A 160 1.62 -14.65 16.73
CA ALA A 160 2.80 -14.88 17.54
C ALA A 160 2.49 -15.69 18.81
N PRO A 161 3.41 -16.53 19.30
CA PRO A 161 3.15 -17.45 20.43
C PRO A 161 3.02 -16.77 21.78
N THR A 162 3.73 -15.67 22.01
CA THR A 162 3.69 -14.95 23.30
C THR A 162 3.33 -13.48 23.08
N PRO A 163 2.70 -12.81 24.08
CA PRO A 163 2.36 -11.39 23.98
C PRO A 163 3.58 -10.50 23.67
N ALA A 164 4.73 -10.80 24.28
CA ALA A 164 5.97 -10.05 24.04
C ALA A 164 6.45 -10.16 22.59
N VAL A 165 6.36 -11.35 21.99
CA VAL A 165 6.70 -11.56 20.57
C VAL A 165 5.64 -10.92 19.68
N ALA A 166 4.36 -10.99 20.05
CA ALA A 166 3.27 -10.35 19.31
C ALA A 166 3.48 -8.83 19.18
N ILE A 167 3.92 -8.17 20.26
CA ILE A 167 4.25 -6.73 20.22
C ILE A 167 5.41 -6.45 19.24
N ARG A 168 6.46 -7.27 19.24
CA ARG A 168 7.58 -7.10 18.28
C ARG A 168 7.16 -7.30 16.83
N VAL A 169 6.28 -8.29 16.58
CA VAL A 169 5.71 -8.53 15.25
C VAL A 169 4.85 -7.33 14.83
N LEU A 170 4.03 -6.80 15.75
CA LEU A 170 3.21 -5.60 15.52
C LEU A 170 4.08 -4.37 15.20
N GLU A 171 5.17 -4.15 15.94
CA GLU A 171 6.12 -3.07 15.67
C GLU A 171 6.77 -3.18 14.29
N ARG A 172 7.19 -4.40 13.91
CA ARG A 172 7.74 -4.67 12.57
C ARG A 172 6.71 -4.35 11.49
N MET A 173 5.47 -4.80 11.65
CA MET A 173 4.39 -4.51 10.71
C MET A 173 4.13 -3.00 10.57
N CYS A 174 4.12 -2.26 11.68
CA CYS A 174 3.96 -0.80 11.66
C CYS A 174 5.13 -0.08 10.98
N ARG A 175 6.35 -0.62 11.11
CA ARG A 175 7.57 -0.11 10.46
C ARG A 175 7.53 -0.34 8.96
N ASP A 176 7.14 -1.54 8.51
CA ASP A 176 7.07 -1.90 7.09
C ASP A 176 6.00 -1.07 6.35
N GLN A 177 4.85 -0.86 7.00
CA GLN A 177 3.79 0.04 6.50
C GLN A 177 4.14 1.54 6.64
N LYS A 178 5.27 1.88 7.27
CA LYS A 178 5.78 3.24 7.51
C LYS A 178 4.78 4.13 8.27
N VAL A 179 4.02 3.56 9.21
CA VAL A 179 2.94 4.26 9.94
C VAL A 179 3.50 5.47 10.70
N ARG A 180 4.60 5.29 11.44
CA ARG A 180 5.26 6.38 12.17
C ARG A 180 5.69 7.51 11.24
N ASN A 181 6.27 7.20 10.09
CA ASN A 181 6.72 8.23 9.14
C ASN A 181 5.53 9.00 8.53
N LYS A 182 4.43 8.30 8.22
CA LYS A 182 3.19 8.91 7.74
C LYS A 182 2.62 9.88 8.77
N TYR A 183 2.52 9.45 10.03
CA TYR A 183 2.08 10.30 11.15
C TYR A 183 2.90 11.60 11.24
N HIS A 184 4.23 11.52 11.26
CA HIS A 184 5.09 12.71 11.34
C HIS A 184 4.96 13.60 10.10
N SER A 185 4.78 13.02 8.90
CA SER A 185 4.60 13.78 7.67
C SER A 185 3.22 14.45 7.54
N GLN A 186 2.23 13.96 8.28
CA GLN A 186 0.87 14.50 8.30
C GLN A 186 0.70 15.54 9.41
N LYS A 187 1.54 15.51 10.46
CA LYS A 187 1.50 16.45 11.59
C LYS A 187 1.56 17.92 11.15
N PHE A 188 2.30 18.21 10.08
CA PHE A 188 2.40 19.56 9.53
C PHE A 188 2.21 19.55 8.01
N HIS A 189 1.57 20.59 7.48
CA HIS A 189 1.43 20.75 6.04
C HIS A 189 2.80 21.02 5.38
N GLU A 190 3.21 20.12 4.48
CA GLU A 190 4.37 20.31 3.61
C GLU A 190 3.89 20.79 2.22
N ARG A 191 4.36 21.97 1.80
CA ARG A 191 4.05 22.52 0.47
C ARG A 191 4.49 21.54 -0.64
N LYS A 192 3.70 21.45 -1.72
CA LYS A 192 3.94 20.52 -2.85
C LYS A 192 5.37 20.58 -3.41
N GLY A 193 5.95 21.77 -3.53
CA GLY A 193 7.32 21.95 -4.05
C GLY A 193 8.39 21.40 -3.11
N LEU A 194 8.26 21.63 -1.80
CA LEU A 194 9.18 21.10 -0.80
C LEU A 194 9.11 19.58 -0.73
N LYS A 195 7.88 19.02 -0.75
CA LYS A 195 7.66 17.57 -0.80
C LYS A 195 8.34 16.93 -2.01
N LYS A 196 8.21 17.52 -3.20
CA LYS A 196 8.89 17.04 -4.42
C LYS A 196 10.42 17.06 -4.28
N LYS A 197 10.99 18.14 -3.76
CA LYS A 197 12.45 18.28 -3.52
C LYS A 197 12.95 17.23 -2.52
N ARG A 198 12.24 17.06 -1.39
CA ARG A 198 12.56 16.05 -0.36
C ARG A 198 12.50 14.64 -0.93
N LEU A 199 11.43 14.28 -1.65
CA LEU A 199 11.28 12.95 -2.25
C LEU A 199 12.36 12.68 -3.31
N ARG A 200 12.73 13.67 -4.12
CA ARG A 200 13.83 13.55 -5.09
C ARG A 200 15.15 13.22 -4.39
N SER A 201 15.52 14.02 -3.37
CA SER A 201 16.73 13.77 -2.57
C SER A 201 16.70 12.42 -1.86
N GLN A 202 15.56 12.03 -1.30
CA GLN A 202 15.41 10.75 -0.59
C GLN A 202 15.59 9.54 -1.53
N ARG A 203 14.96 9.58 -2.71
CA ARG A 203 15.10 8.53 -3.73
C ARG A 203 16.53 8.43 -4.23
N TRP A 204 17.18 9.57 -4.47
CA TRP A 204 18.59 9.59 -4.88
C TRP A 204 19.49 8.97 -3.82
N ARG A 205 19.36 9.36 -2.54
CA ARG A 205 20.13 8.76 -1.43
C ARG A 205 19.89 7.25 -1.32
N ALA A 206 18.66 6.80 -1.52
CA ALA A 206 18.33 5.37 -1.49
C ALA A 206 19.06 4.61 -2.62
N ARG A 207 18.98 5.11 -3.86
CA ARG A 207 19.65 4.52 -5.04
C ARG A 207 21.17 4.56 -4.92
N PHE A 208 21.72 5.68 -4.43
CA PHE A 208 23.15 5.81 -4.17
C PHE A 208 23.60 4.77 -3.13
N LYS A 209 22.88 4.65 -2.00
CA LYS A 209 23.20 3.67 -0.96
C LYS A 209 23.16 2.23 -1.48
N THR A 210 22.19 1.88 -2.34
CA THR A 210 22.13 0.54 -2.92
C THR A 210 23.30 0.28 -3.88
N GLY A 211 23.61 1.22 -4.77
CA GLY A 211 24.75 1.09 -5.69
C GLY A 211 26.09 1.03 -4.96
N PHE A 212 26.27 1.88 -3.96
CA PHE A 212 27.48 1.90 -3.12
C PHE A 212 27.69 0.57 -2.38
N LYS A 213 26.64 0.02 -1.77
CA LYS A 213 26.69 -1.29 -1.13
C LYS A 213 27.06 -2.41 -2.11
N ALA A 214 26.51 -2.38 -3.32
CA ALA A 214 26.83 -3.36 -4.36
C ALA A 214 28.30 -3.26 -4.80
N ALA A 215 28.83 -2.04 -4.98
CA ALA A 215 30.23 -1.82 -5.31
C ALA A 215 31.16 -2.34 -4.19
N VAL A 216 30.87 -2.03 -2.93
CA VAL A 216 31.65 -2.54 -1.79
C VAL A 216 31.58 -4.07 -1.71
N SER A 217 30.39 -4.67 -1.91
CA SER A 217 30.25 -6.13 -1.98
C SER A 217 31.13 -6.71 -3.07
N LYS A 218 31.16 -6.09 -4.26
CA LYS A 218 31.96 -6.55 -5.38
C LYS A 218 33.47 -6.43 -5.11
N VAL A 219 33.90 -5.33 -4.49
CA VAL A 219 35.30 -5.15 -4.06
C VAL A 219 35.70 -6.25 -3.07
N MET A 220 34.82 -6.57 -2.11
CA MET A 220 35.08 -7.65 -1.15
C MET A 220 35.14 -9.03 -1.81
N GLU A 221 34.31 -9.27 -2.83
CA GLU A 221 34.37 -10.50 -3.65
C GLU A 221 35.68 -10.60 -4.42
N LEU A 222 36.13 -9.53 -5.09
CA LEU A 222 37.39 -9.49 -5.84
C LEU A 222 38.59 -9.68 -4.91
N LYS A 223 38.59 -8.98 -3.77
CA LYS A 223 39.60 -9.16 -2.71
C LYS A 223 39.68 -10.61 -2.24
N LYS A 224 38.52 -11.30 -2.09
CA LYS A 224 38.47 -12.72 -1.68
C LYS A 224 39.06 -13.63 -2.76
N GLN A 225 38.94 -13.27 -4.03
CA GLN A 225 39.52 -13.99 -5.17
C GLN A 225 41.02 -13.69 -5.36
N GLY A 226 41.57 -12.69 -4.67
CA GLY A 226 42.97 -12.29 -4.79
C GLY A 226 43.25 -11.28 -5.91
N TRP A 227 42.20 -10.64 -6.46
CA TRP A 227 42.33 -9.48 -7.33
C TRP A 227 42.58 -8.19 -6.54
#